data_AF-A0A1B9AUT5-F1
#
_entry.id   AF-A0A1B9AUT5-F1
#
_cell.length_a   1.000
_cell.length_b   1.000
_cell.length_c   1.000
_cell.angle_alpha   90.00
_cell.angle_beta   90.00
_cell.angle_gamma   90.00
#
_symmetry.space_group_name_H-M   'P 1'
#
loop_
_entity.id
_entity.type
_entity.pdbx_description
1 polymer ?
#
loop_
_entity_poly.entity_id
_entity_poly.type
_entity_poly.pdbx_seq_one_letter_code
_entity_poly.pdbx_strand_id
1 'polypeptide(L)'
;MNQFSEELKNALNGSSPAEARLTESEKERIRDRIQSVKGRKPRNKRDVLPKTLTALVAACFIFVTGGIAATKLGYLEGIMGSPSTSQSSGLPFYDQMEKGDFLKGWELVRKTPNYGQSSLMGATFEGIAEVSGMLIYHDEKSGEFANKIVFVPDTGSAKLLPTTHGEVRELVFNDMDMKTVEKIYQLNPGGVAENVKIEITSYIAHQYRDKDVADVINFNPAVMEDEPSRTYTSKKISVDSAGRIMLNTELQSIYDKYSTSHDDQLLSGLDPFSVFLLYFYAKEKSDDETQYWLHNFSMEIPPDFSTVEKFTAESKKPILIENSSKLLKTVRDAGTVKEEILNDGTATIHISETDGHAFRLSKNDKGIWKISWLAVQ
;
A
#
# COMPACT_ATOMS: atom_id res chain seq x y z
N MET A 1 50.02 10.94 -32.36
CA MET A 1 49.97 11.79 -31.14
C MET A 1 48.59 12.38 -31.09
N ASN A 2 47.76 11.94 -30.13
CA ASN A 2 46.31 12.12 -30.18
C ASN A 2 45.89 13.49 -29.63
N GLN A 3 45.45 14.38 -30.53
CA GLN A 3 44.75 15.64 -30.23
C GLN A 3 43.60 15.47 -29.24
N PHE A 4 42.95 14.30 -29.28
CA PHE A 4 41.83 13.97 -28.39
C PHE A 4 42.20 13.95 -26.90
N SER A 5 43.47 13.65 -26.55
CA SER A 5 43.89 13.62 -25.14
C SER A 5 44.16 15.02 -24.56
N GLU A 6 44.51 15.98 -25.42
CA GLU A 6 44.74 17.38 -25.04
C GLU A 6 43.41 18.14 -24.91
N GLU A 7 42.46 17.90 -25.81
CA GLU A 7 41.10 18.48 -25.70
C GLU A 7 40.36 18.00 -24.46
N LEU A 8 40.51 16.72 -24.10
CA LEU A 8 39.85 16.15 -22.92
C LEU A 8 40.48 16.65 -21.60
N LYS A 9 41.80 16.91 -21.59
CA LYS A 9 42.47 17.57 -20.46
C LYS A 9 42.05 19.03 -20.30
N ASN A 10 41.88 19.76 -21.40
CA ASN A 10 41.47 21.16 -21.35
C ASN A 10 39.98 21.32 -20.96
N ALA A 11 39.11 20.41 -21.38
CA ALA A 11 37.70 20.39 -20.98
C ALA A 11 37.51 20.08 -19.49
N LEU A 12 38.32 19.17 -18.92
CA LEU A 12 38.28 18.85 -17.48
C LEU A 12 38.81 19.99 -16.59
N ASN A 13 39.80 20.76 -17.07
CA ASN A 13 40.38 21.86 -16.31
C ASN A 13 39.55 23.16 -16.40
N GLY A 14 38.64 23.28 -17.37
CA GLY A 14 37.85 24.49 -17.62
C GLY A 14 36.50 24.58 -16.90
N SER A 15 36.06 23.53 -16.18
CA SER A 15 34.69 23.43 -15.65
C SER A 15 34.59 23.01 -14.18
N SER A 16 35.60 23.37 -13.36
CA SER A 16 35.47 23.26 -11.91
C SER A 16 35.11 24.63 -11.32
N PRO A 17 33.93 24.81 -10.68
CA PRO A 17 33.60 26.04 -10.00
C PRO A 17 34.62 26.32 -8.90
N ALA A 18 35.09 27.57 -8.82
CA ALA A 18 36.13 28.01 -7.88
C ALA A 18 35.77 27.85 -6.38
N GLU A 19 34.59 27.33 -6.06
CA GLU A 19 34.04 27.25 -4.71
C GLU A 19 33.84 25.82 -4.17
N ALA A 20 34.18 24.77 -4.94
CA ALA A 20 34.21 23.41 -4.41
C ALA A 20 35.57 23.08 -3.76
N ARG A 21 36.10 23.98 -2.93
CA ARG A 21 37.27 23.69 -2.10
C ARG A 21 36.80 23.23 -0.74
N LEU A 22 36.87 21.92 -0.49
CA LEU A 22 36.75 21.35 0.84
C LEU A 22 37.61 22.18 1.80
N THR A 23 36.98 22.68 2.86
CA THR A 23 37.67 23.39 3.94
C THR A 23 38.69 22.45 4.61
N GLU A 24 39.75 22.99 5.21
CA GLU A 24 40.75 22.14 5.89
C GLU A 24 40.13 21.28 7.01
N SER A 25 39.09 21.79 7.68
CA SER A 25 38.33 21.03 8.68
C SER A 25 37.52 19.87 8.08
N GLU A 26 36.97 20.03 6.87
CA GLU A 26 36.31 18.94 6.13
C GLU A 26 37.32 17.88 5.66
N LYS A 27 38.50 18.31 5.20
CA LYS A 27 39.59 17.38 4.84
C LYS A 27 40.07 16.58 6.05
N GLU A 28 40.12 17.21 7.22
CA GLU A 28 40.50 16.55 8.48
C GLU A 28 39.43 15.55 8.93
N ARG A 29 38.14 15.92 8.88
CA ARG A 29 37.02 14.98 9.10
C ARG A 29 37.04 13.79 8.14
N ILE A 30 37.36 14.01 6.87
CA ILE A 30 37.46 12.93 5.87
C ILE A 30 38.66 12.03 6.19
N ARG A 31 39.82 12.58 6.59
CA ARG A 31 40.98 11.78 7.02
C ARG A 31 40.66 10.94 8.25
N ASP A 32 40.01 11.50 9.26
CA ASP A 32 39.62 10.78 10.48
C ASP A 32 38.62 9.66 10.18
N ARG A 33 37.68 9.91 9.26
CA ARG A 33 36.73 8.89 8.80
C ARG A 33 37.42 7.76 8.01
N ILE A 34 38.42 8.08 7.18
CA ILE A 34 39.19 7.06 6.46
C ILE A 34 40.08 6.25 7.42
N GLN A 35 40.69 6.89 8.42
CA GLN A 35 41.52 6.21 9.42
C GLN A 35 40.70 5.31 10.34
N SER A 36 39.51 5.73 10.76
CA SER A 36 38.61 4.90 11.57
C SER A 36 38.07 3.67 10.82
N VAL A 37 37.97 3.73 9.49
CA VAL A 37 37.56 2.60 8.65
C VAL A 37 38.72 1.63 8.38
N LYS A 38 39.97 2.12 8.26
CA LYS A 38 41.16 1.28 8.00
C LYS A 38 41.62 0.42 9.19
N GLY A 39 41.08 0.62 10.40
CA GLY A 39 41.45 -0.13 11.60
C GLY A 39 40.79 -1.50 11.77
N ARG A 40 39.76 -1.84 10.99
CA ARG A 40 39.08 -3.14 11.10
C ARG A 40 39.71 -4.16 10.13
N LYS A 41 40.71 -4.90 10.62
CA LYS A 41 41.26 -6.07 9.93
C LYS A 41 40.12 -7.04 9.56
N PRO A 42 39.96 -7.44 8.28
CA PRO A 42 39.04 -8.49 7.90
C PRO A 42 39.56 -9.82 8.47
N ARG A 43 38.76 -10.47 9.33
CA ARG A 43 39.04 -11.83 9.78
C ARG A 43 38.86 -12.78 8.59
N ASN A 44 39.92 -13.52 8.28
CA ASN A 44 39.99 -14.54 7.24
C ASN A 44 38.81 -15.51 7.30
N LYS A 45 38.11 -15.67 6.17
CA LYS A 45 37.14 -16.76 5.97
C LYS A 45 37.91 -18.04 5.63
N ARG A 46 37.70 -19.09 6.42
CA ARG A 46 37.94 -20.47 6.00
C ARG A 46 36.63 -20.98 5.42
N ASP A 47 36.66 -21.29 4.13
CA ASP A 47 35.64 -22.05 3.42
C ASP A 47 35.69 -23.51 3.88
N VAL A 48 34.70 -23.95 4.65
CA VAL A 48 34.08 -25.30 4.65
C VAL A 48 32.87 -25.21 5.57
N LEU A 49 31.64 -25.37 5.04
CA LEU A 49 30.49 -26.10 5.62
C LEU A 49 29.16 -25.78 4.87
N PRO A 50 28.16 -26.67 4.93
CA PRO A 50 27.25 -26.99 3.84
C PRO A 50 25.99 -26.12 3.83
N LYS A 51 25.25 -26.20 2.73
CA LYS A 51 24.04 -25.43 2.39
C LYS A 51 22.87 -25.54 3.38
N THR A 52 23.02 -26.19 4.54
CA THR A 52 22.00 -26.32 5.58
C THR A 52 22.13 -25.29 6.71
N LEU A 53 23.29 -24.62 6.87
CA LEU A 53 23.47 -23.62 7.95
C LEU A 53 22.95 -22.22 7.58
N THR A 54 22.92 -21.87 6.29
CA THR A 54 22.45 -20.55 5.82
C THR A 54 20.94 -20.37 5.99
N ALA A 55 20.16 -21.46 5.94
CA ALA A 55 18.73 -21.44 6.24
C ALA A 55 18.45 -21.19 7.73
N LEU A 56 19.33 -21.66 8.62
CA LEU A 56 19.17 -21.51 10.07
C LEU A 56 19.57 -20.11 10.55
N VAL A 57 20.50 -19.44 9.87
CA VAL A 57 20.86 -18.03 10.15
C VAL A 57 19.84 -17.04 9.55
N ALA A 58 19.23 -17.35 8.40
CA ALA A 58 18.13 -16.55 7.85
C ALA A 58 16.86 -16.63 8.72
N ALA A 59 16.59 -17.79 9.34
CA ALA A 59 15.52 -17.93 10.33
C ALA A 59 15.82 -17.10 11.61
N CYS A 60 17.07 -17.05 12.08
CA CYS A 60 17.42 -16.23 13.26
C CYS A 60 17.38 -14.72 12.99
N PHE A 61 17.58 -14.24 11.76
CA PHE A 61 17.50 -12.81 11.46
C PHE A 61 16.06 -12.27 11.42
N ILE A 62 15.08 -13.10 11.05
CA ILE A 62 13.65 -12.73 11.12
C ILE A 62 13.19 -12.59 12.58
N PHE A 63 13.77 -13.35 13.52
CA PHE A 63 13.45 -13.23 14.95
C PHE A 63 14.15 -12.06 15.67
N VAL A 64 15.25 -11.51 15.14
CA VAL A 64 16.02 -10.47 15.86
C VAL A 64 15.65 -9.05 15.43
N THR A 65 15.17 -8.81 14.21
CA THR A 65 14.67 -7.47 13.81
C THR A 65 13.19 -7.23 14.15
N GLY A 66 12.39 -8.28 14.34
CA GLY A 66 11.01 -8.16 14.87
C GLY A 66 10.88 -8.37 16.39
N GLY A 67 11.93 -8.86 17.07
CA GLY A 67 11.82 -9.42 18.43
C GLY A 67 11.94 -8.46 19.61
N ILE A 68 12.22 -7.16 19.38
CA ILE A 68 12.44 -6.21 20.50
C ILE A 68 11.17 -5.43 20.87
N ALA A 69 10.12 -5.45 20.05
CA ALA A 69 8.80 -4.93 20.44
C ALA A 69 7.90 -6.00 21.12
N ALA A 70 8.09 -7.29 20.82
CA ALA A 70 7.20 -8.36 21.27
C ALA A 70 7.47 -8.89 22.69
N THR A 71 8.67 -8.68 23.26
CA THR A 71 9.02 -9.25 24.58
C THR A 71 8.47 -8.47 25.77
N LYS A 72 7.83 -7.31 25.55
CA LYS A 72 7.04 -6.61 26.56
C LYS A 72 5.54 -6.93 26.54
N LEU A 73 5.08 -7.74 25.59
CA LEU A 73 3.66 -8.01 25.35
C LEU A 73 3.20 -9.45 25.66
N GLY A 74 4.02 -10.32 26.26
CA GLY A 74 3.54 -11.63 26.73
C GLY A 74 3.05 -12.62 25.64
N TYR A 75 3.38 -12.38 24.37
CA TYR A 75 2.76 -13.06 23.21
C TYR A 75 3.34 -14.43 22.82
N LEU A 76 4.26 -15.02 23.60
CA LEU A 76 4.94 -16.29 23.23
C LEU A 76 4.78 -17.45 24.23
N GLU A 77 3.64 -17.52 24.92
CA GLU A 77 3.26 -18.72 25.70
C GLU A 77 2.14 -19.56 25.06
N GLY A 78 1.63 -19.19 23.88
CA GLY A 78 0.42 -19.81 23.29
C GLY A 78 0.60 -20.88 22.19
N ILE A 79 1.81 -21.13 21.66
CA ILE A 79 1.96 -21.90 20.39
C ILE A 79 2.37 -23.36 20.59
N MET A 80 2.72 -23.82 21.80
CA MET A 80 2.85 -25.25 22.08
C MET A 80 1.65 -25.71 22.91
N GLY A 81 0.80 -26.53 22.28
CA GLY A 81 -0.43 -27.08 22.86
C GLY A 81 -0.19 -27.64 24.26
N SER A 82 -0.63 -26.88 25.26
CA SER A 82 -0.82 -27.39 26.61
C SER A 82 -2.11 -28.22 26.61
N PRO A 83 -2.12 -29.40 27.27
CA PRO A 83 -3.33 -30.18 27.42
C PRO A 83 -4.35 -29.33 28.20
N SER A 84 -5.46 -29.01 27.55
CA SER A 84 -6.60 -28.34 28.16
C SER A 84 -7.16 -29.23 29.25
N THR A 85 -6.76 -28.98 30.50
CA THR A 85 -7.45 -29.49 31.67
C THR A 85 -8.73 -28.67 31.80
N SER A 86 -9.76 -29.08 31.07
CA SER A 86 -11.09 -28.48 31.08
C SER A 86 -11.83 -28.82 32.38
N GLN A 87 -11.42 -28.21 33.48
CA GLN A 87 -12.35 -27.89 34.55
C GLN A 87 -13.04 -26.58 34.18
N SER A 88 -14.17 -26.73 33.49
CA SER A 88 -15.21 -25.72 33.30
C SER A 88 -15.71 -25.25 34.67
N SER A 89 -14.99 -24.36 35.34
CA SER A 89 -15.61 -23.40 36.24
C SER A 89 -16.55 -22.58 35.37
N GLY A 90 -17.87 -22.70 35.57
CA GLY A 90 -18.87 -21.83 34.94
C GLY A 90 -18.60 -20.39 35.34
N LEU A 91 -17.72 -19.73 34.59
CA LEU A 91 -17.41 -18.33 34.81
C LEU A 91 -18.67 -17.54 34.46
N PRO A 92 -19.11 -16.64 35.36
CA PRO A 92 -20.33 -15.89 35.17
C PRO A 92 -20.21 -14.96 33.96
N PHE A 93 -20.96 -15.21 32.90
CA PHE A 93 -20.95 -14.39 31.68
C PHE A 93 -21.85 -13.18 31.86
N TYR A 94 -21.27 -12.12 32.43
CA TYR A 94 -22.01 -10.92 32.81
C TYR A 94 -23.20 -11.22 33.75
N ASP A 95 -23.20 -12.32 34.52
CA ASP A 95 -24.37 -12.82 35.26
C ASP A 95 -25.05 -11.80 36.18
N GLN A 96 -24.31 -10.81 36.66
CA GLN A 96 -24.80 -9.76 37.57
C GLN A 96 -25.31 -8.51 36.85
N MET A 97 -25.34 -8.49 35.52
CA MET A 97 -25.83 -7.37 34.73
C MET A 97 -27.22 -7.62 34.17
N GLU A 98 -28.08 -6.62 34.22
CA GLU A 98 -29.39 -6.59 33.59
C GLU A 98 -29.40 -5.60 32.42
N LYS A 99 -30.40 -5.71 31.55
CA LYS A 99 -30.57 -4.75 30.44
C LYS A 99 -30.71 -3.34 31.01
N GLY A 100 -29.91 -2.39 30.50
CA GLY A 100 -29.83 -1.02 30.98
C GLY A 100 -28.68 -0.76 31.96
N ASP A 101 -28.00 -1.81 32.43
CA ASP A 101 -26.79 -1.66 33.24
C ASP A 101 -25.61 -1.17 32.39
N PHE A 102 -24.70 -0.43 33.02
CA PHE A 102 -23.53 0.14 32.38
C PHE A 102 -22.25 -0.59 32.77
N LEU A 103 -21.38 -0.87 31.79
CA LEU A 103 -20.02 -1.35 32.01
C LEU A 103 -19.04 -0.48 31.22
N LYS A 104 -18.11 0.18 31.94
CA LYS A 104 -17.11 1.08 31.33
C LYS A 104 -17.71 2.15 30.40
N GLY A 105 -18.91 2.64 30.72
CA GLY A 105 -19.61 3.64 29.91
C GLY A 105 -20.48 3.09 28.78
N TRP A 106 -20.55 1.76 28.61
CA TRP A 106 -21.41 1.11 27.64
C TRP A 106 -22.68 0.55 28.29
N GLU A 107 -23.84 0.79 27.69
CA GLU A 107 -25.13 0.25 28.14
C GLU A 107 -25.33 -1.17 27.60
N LEU A 108 -25.62 -2.12 28.48
CA LEU A 108 -26.03 -3.47 28.07
C LEU A 108 -27.47 -3.44 27.53
N VAL A 109 -27.63 -3.61 26.21
CA VAL A 109 -28.95 -3.54 25.57
C VAL A 109 -29.61 -4.90 25.37
N ARG A 110 -28.80 -5.97 25.27
CA ARG A 110 -29.31 -7.33 25.00
C ARG A 110 -28.36 -8.42 25.50
N LYS A 111 -28.93 -9.52 26.00
CA LYS A 111 -28.25 -10.79 26.25
C LYS A 111 -28.88 -11.91 25.44
N THR A 112 -28.07 -12.89 25.06
CA THR A 112 -28.43 -14.06 24.27
C THR A 112 -27.72 -15.29 24.83
N PRO A 113 -28.36 -16.46 24.98
CA PRO A 113 -29.79 -16.75 24.98
C PRO A 113 -30.36 -16.70 26.41
N ASN A 114 -31.55 -16.14 26.55
CA ASN A 114 -32.40 -16.37 27.71
C ASN A 114 -32.88 -17.84 27.66
N TYR A 115 -32.12 -18.75 28.27
CA TYR A 115 -32.43 -20.18 28.47
C TYR A 115 -32.72 -21.04 27.21
N GLY A 116 -31.94 -22.12 27.01
CA GLY A 116 -32.49 -23.32 26.37
C GLY A 116 -31.55 -24.20 25.54
N GLN A 117 -30.96 -23.70 24.44
CA GLN A 117 -30.42 -24.61 23.41
C GLN A 117 -29.18 -24.14 22.62
N SER A 118 -28.59 -22.99 22.94
CA SER A 118 -27.34 -22.56 22.29
C SER A 118 -26.22 -22.47 23.33
N SER A 119 -25.09 -23.12 23.06
CA SER A 119 -23.84 -23.03 23.83
C SER A 119 -23.10 -21.70 23.63
N LEU A 120 -23.58 -20.85 22.71
CA LEU A 120 -23.08 -19.50 22.51
C LEU A 120 -23.85 -18.52 23.37
N MET A 121 -23.17 -17.90 24.33
CA MET A 121 -23.64 -16.74 25.06
C MET A 121 -23.16 -15.46 24.37
N GLY A 122 -23.99 -14.43 24.38
CA GLY A 122 -23.70 -13.14 23.76
C GLY A 122 -24.26 -11.98 24.57
N ALA A 123 -23.51 -10.90 24.71
CA ALA A 123 -23.93 -9.66 25.35
C ALA A 123 -23.68 -8.49 24.41
N THR A 124 -24.74 -7.80 24.01
CA THR A 124 -24.67 -6.62 23.13
C THR A 124 -24.69 -5.35 23.98
N PHE A 125 -23.69 -4.53 23.78
CA PHE A 125 -23.51 -3.23 24.40
C PHE A 125 -23.63 -2.12 23.34
N GLU A 126 -24.25 -1.00 23.74
CA GLU A 126 -24.32 0.24 22.96
C GLU A 126 -23.60 1.35 23.73
N GLY A 127 -22.86 2.18 23.01
CA GLY A 127 -21.99 3.19 23.60
C GLY A 127 -21.12 3.80 22.52
N ILE A 128 -20.26 4.74 22.88
CA ILE A 128 -19.30 5.34 21.95
C ILE A 128 -17.93 5.27 22.58
N ALA A 129 -16.96 4.70 21.86
CA ALA A 129 -15.55 4.81 22.22
C ALA A 129 -14.69 5.02 20.98
N GLU A 130 -13.86 6.06 21.05
CA GLU A 130 -12.74 6.23 20.14
C GLU A 130 -11.61 5.31 20.60
N VAL A 131 -11.19 4.41 19.71
CA VAL A 131 -10.13 3.43 19.96
C VAL A 131 -9.07 3.48 18.88
N SER A 132 -7.82 3.26 19.28
CA SER A 132 -6.67 3.09 18.40
C SER A 132 -6.17 1.64 18.40
N GLY A 133 -5.62 1.21 17.27
CA GLY A 133 -5.15 -0.17 17.11
C GLY A 133 -4.58 -0.46 15.72
N MET A 134 -4.64 -1.73 15.34
CA MET A 134 -4.16 -2.24 14.05
C MET A 134 -5.26 -3.04 13.37
N LEU A 135 -5.39 -2.88 12.06
CA LEU A 135 -6.23 -3.73 11.21
C LEU A 135 -5.38 -4.80 10.54
N ILE A 136 -5.88 -6.04 10.52
CA ILE A 136 -5.24 -7.16 9.84
C ILE A 136 -6.29 -7.82 8.95
N TYR A 137 -6.03 -7.90 7.65
CA TYR A 137 -6.84 -8.68 6.74
C TYR A 137 -6.24 -10.09 6.64
N HIS A 138 -6.89 -11.06 7.26
CA HIS A 138 -6.47 -12.45 7.20
C HIS A 138 -6.69 -13.10 5.82
N ASP A 139 -5.73 -13.93 5.42
CA ASP A 139 -5.81 -14.69 4.18
C ASP A 139 -6.80 -15.87 4.25
N GLU A 140 -7.03 -16.54 3.12
CA GLU A 140 -7.93 -17.71 3.03
C GLU A 140 -7.53 -18.89 3.93
N LYS A 141 -6.28 -18.92 4.42
CA LYS A 141 -5.72 -20.04 5.18
C LYS A 141 -5.80 -19.82 6.69
N SER A 142 -6.26 -18.64 7.13
CA SER A 142 -6.27 -18.20 8.52
C SER A 142 -7.43 -18.78 9.38
N GLY A 143 -7.83 -20.03 9.10
CA GLY A 143 -8.82 -20.74 9.91
C GLY A 143 -10.17 -20.01 10.01
N GLU A 144 -10.59 -19.68 11.23
CA GLU A 144 -11.89 -19.02 11.49
C GLU A 144 -11.96 -17.53 11.14
N PHE A 145 -10.79 -16.93 10.95
CA PHE A 145 -10.61 -15.57 10.47
C PHE A 145 -10.34 -15.53 8.96
N ALA A 146 -10.42 -16.66 8.26
CA ALA A 146 -10.19 -16.69 6.82
C ALA A 146 -11.05 -15.64 6.10
N ASN A 147 -10.40 -14.78 5.31
CA ASN A 147 -11.01 -13.66 4.59
C ASN A 147 -11.75 -12.64 5.48
N LYS A 148 -11.32 -12.44 6.73
CA LYS A 148 -11.86 -11.41 7.61
C LYS A 148 -10.84 -10.32 7.90
N ILE A 149 -11.34 -9.10 8.09
CA ILE A 149 -10.57 -8.02 8.69
C ILE A 149 -10.82 -8.06 10.20
N VAL A 150 -9.74 -8.13 10.98
CA VAL A 150 -9.78 -8.02 12.44
C VAL A 150 -9.17 -6.69 12.86
N PHE A 151 -9.68 -6.15 13.96
CA PHE A 151 -9.12 -5.01 14.65
C PHE A 151 -8.50 -5.47 15.98
N VAL A 152 -7.22 -5.15 16.15
CA VAL A 152 -6.44 -5.42 17.36
C VAL A 152 -6.27 -4.09 18.09
N PRO A 153 -7.07 -3.80 19.13
CA PRO A 153 -6.95 -2.55 19.87
C PRO A 153 -5.62 -2.48 20.62
N ASP A 154 -5.07 -1.29 20.77
CA ASP A 154 -3.92 -1.10 21.66
C ASP A 154 -4.31 -1.27 23.14
N THR A 155 -3.32 -1.39 24.02
CA THR A 155 -3.55 -1.64 25.45
C THR A 155 -4.36 -0.53 26.15
N GLY A 156 -4.33 0.70 25.65
CA GLY A 156 -5.13 1.80 26.19
C GLY A 156 -6.59 1.66 25.78
N SER A 157 -6.81 1.44 24.49
CA SER A 157 -8.10 1.30 23.83
C SER A 157 -8.86 0.06 24.28
N ALA A 158 -8.17 -1.07 24.46
CA ALA A 158 -8.77 -2.31 24.96
C ALA A 158 -9.42 -2.13 26.35
N LYS A 159 -8.91 -1.19 27.18
CA LYS A 159 -9.49 -0.90 28.50
C LYS A 159 -10.80 -0.14 28.43
N LEU A 160 -11.09 0.52 27.31
CA LEU A 160 -12.33 1.28 27.08
C LEU A 160 -13.51 0.37 26.70
N LEU A 161 -13.24 -0.86 26.26
CA LEU A 161 -14.26 -1.80 25.79
C LEU A 161 -14.92 -2.56 26.95
N PRO A 162 -16.22 -2.91 26.86
CA PRO A 162 -17.01 -3.45 27.96
C PRO A 162 -16.74 -4.95 28.18
N THR A 163 -15.47 -5.33 28.39
CA THR A 163 -15.05 -6.71 28.62
C THR A 163 -14.93 -7.07 30.10
N THR A 164 -15.38 -8.27 30.45
CA THR A 164 -15.28 -8.84 31.81
C THR A 164 -14.01 -9.64 32.06
N HIS A 165 -13.40 -10.21 31.03
CA HIS A 165 -12.28 -11.13 31.15
C HIS A 165 -11.23 -10.91 30.06
N GLY A 166 -9.96 -10.87 30.46
CA GLY A 166 -8.82 -10.94 29.56
C GLY A 166 -8.48 -9.65 28.80
N GLU A 167 -7.32 -9.68 28.16
CA GLU A 167 -6.94 -8.71 27.15
C GLU A 167 -7.79 -8.95 25.91
N VAL A 168 -8.47 -7.91 25.41
CA VAL A 168 -9.15 -7.97 24.12
C VAL A 168 -8.10 -8.21 23.05
N ARG A 169 -8.14 -9.37 22.40
CA ARG A 169 -7.11 -9.75 21.42
C ARG A 169 -7.49 -9.29 20.02
N GLU A 170 -8.61 -9.79 19.53
CA GLU A 170 -9.03 -9.58 18.14
C GLU A 170 -10.54 -9.35 18.10
N LEU A 171 -10.94 -8.24 17.47
CA LEU A 171 -12.32 -7.86 17.25
C LEU A 171 -12.64 -8.02 15.77
N VAL A 172 -13.80 -8.58 15.45
CA VAL A 172 -14.26 -8.71 14.06
C VAL A 172 -15.32 -7.65 13.74
N PHE A 173 -15.33 -7.18 12.51
CA PHE A 173 -16.41 -6.34 12.01
C PHE A 173 -17.59 -7.20 11.55
N ASN A 174 -18.80 -6.62 11.58
CA ASN A 174 -19.91 -7.20 10.82
C ASN A 174 -19.64 -7.12 9.30
N ASP A 175 -20.38 -7.86 8.48
CA ASP A 175 -20.13 -7.95 7.03
C ASP A 175 -20.21 -6.60 6.28
N MET A 176 -21.05 -5.67 6.73
CA MET A 176 -21.23 -4.36 6.12
C MET A 176 -20.06 -3.44 6.45
N ASP A 177 -19.68 -3.43 7.72
CA ASP A 177 -18.57 -2.67 8.27
C ASP A 177 -17.24 -3.17 7.73
N MET A 178 -17.08 -4.49 7.59
CA MET A 178 -15.88 -5.09 7.00
C MET A 178 -15.62 -4.57 5.57
N LYS A 179 -16.64 -4.51 4.70
CA LYS A 179 -16.52 -3.96 3.34
C LYS A 179 -16.16 -2.47 3.36
N THR A 180 -16.67 -1.74 4.34
CA THR A 180 -16.39 -0.32 4.51
C THR A 180 -14.94 -0.11 4.93
N VAL A 181 -14.44 -0.88 5.90
CA VAL A 181 -13.05 -0.88 6.36
C VAL A 181 -12.10 -1.30 5.24
N GLU A 182 -12.42 -2.36 4.50
CA GLU A 182 -11.66 -2.82 3.34
C GLU A 182 -11.47 -1.69 2.32
N LYS A 183 -12.55 -0.99 2.00
CA LYS A 183 -12.54 0.13 1.05
C LYS A 183 -11.74 1.33 1.56
N ILE A 184 -11.96 1.75 2.80
CA ILE A 184 -11.33 2.94 3.38
C ILE A 184 -9.81 2.75 3.51
N TYR A 185 -9.38 1.58 3.99
CA TYR A 185 -7.95 1.29 4.20
C TYR A 185 -7.28 0.60 3.01
N GLN A 186 -8.01 0.34 1.94
CA GLN A 186 -7.52 -0.36 0.73
C GLN A 186 -6.79 -1.67 1.08
N LEU A 187 -7.30 -2.38 2.08
CA LEU A 187 -6.69 -3.61 2.58
C LEU A 187 -6.97 -4.76 1.60
N ASN A 188 -5.94 -5.57 1.35
CA ASN A 188 -6.04 -6.82 0.61
C ASN A 188 -5.72 -8.00 1.56
N PRO A 189 -6.13 -9.26 1.25
CA PRO A 189 -5.78 -10.42 2.06
C PRO A 189 -4.27 -10.50 2.36
N GLY A 190 -3.92 -10.65 3.64
CA GLY A 190 -2.55 -10.56 4.18
C GLY A 190 -2.06 -9.14 4.52
N GLY A 191 -2.84 -8.12 4.20
CA GLY A 191 -2.51 -6.71 4.45
C GLY A 191 -2.70 -6.29 5.91
N VAL A 192 -1.95 -5.27 6.31
CA VAL A 192 -1.96 -4.70 7.67
C VAL A 192 -2.02 -3.17 7.58
N ALA A 193 -2.83 -2.54 8.42
CA ALA A 193 -2.83 -1.10 8.63
C ALA A 193 -2.61 -0.79 10.12
N GLU A 194 -1.52 -0.09 10.44
CA GLU A 194 -1.14 0.26 11.81
C GLU A 194 -1.66 1.64 12.22
N ASN A 195 -1.76 1.89 13.54
CA ASN A 195 -2.15 3.18 14.13
C ASN A 195 -3.52 3.67 13.65
N VAL A 196 -4.43 2.74 13.38
CA VAL A 196 -5.79 3.00 12.95
C VAL A 196 -6.60 3.51 14.12
N LYS A 197 -7.35 4.59 13.92
CA LYS A 197 -8.36 5.09 14.86
C LYS A 197 -9.76 4.87 14.32
N ILE A 198 -10.64 4.31 15.15
CA ILE A 198 -12.05 4.08 14.82
C ILE A 198 -12.94 4.48 16.00
N GLU A 199 -14.17 4.91 15.69
CA GLU A 199 -15.23 5.11 16.68
C GLU A 199 -16.14 3.88 16.70
N ILE A 200 -16.08 3.08 17.76
CA ILE A 200 -16.96 1.92 17.95
C ILE A 200 -18.27 2.41 18.57
N THR A 201 -19.40 2.00 17.97
CA THR A 201 -20.76 2.37 18.41
C THR A 201 -21.55 1.20 19.02
N SER A 202 -21.13 -0.03 18.74
CA SER A 202 -21.70 -1.22 19.37
C SER A 202 -20.65 -2.31 19.54
N TYR A 203 -20.76 -3.04 20.65
CA TYR A 203 -19.86 -4.13 21.01
C TYR A 203 -20.67 -5.37 21.36
N ILE A 204 -20.36 -6.51 20.74
CA ILE A 204 -21.00 -7.79 21.01
C ILE A 204 -19.95 -8.74 21.57
N ALA A 205 -20.00 -8.93 22.88
CA ALA A 205 -19.20 -9.94 23.56
C ALA A 205 -19.77 -11.33 23.26
N HIS A 206 -18.93 -12.28 22.90
CA HIS A 206 -19.27 -13.68 22.74
C HIS A 206 -18.54 -14.54 23.77
N GLN A 207 -19.21 -15.58 24.24
CA GLN A 207 -18.54 -16.66 24.97
C GLN A 207 -19.12 -17.99 24.55
N TYR A 208 -18.24 -18.91 24.16
CA TYR A 208 -18.60 -20.28 23.85
C TYR A 208 -17.90 -21.22 24.82
N ARG A 209 -18.60 -22.28 25.25
CA ARG A 209 -18.12 -23.17 26.33
C ARG A 209 -16.75 -23.81 26.05
N ASP A 210 -16.53 -24.17 24.79
CA ASP A 210 -15.38 -24.97 24.36
C ASP A 210 -14.57 -24.31 23.22
N LYS A 211 -14.86 -23.04 22.90
CA LYS A 211 -14.25 -22.36 21.77
C LYS A 211 -14.07 -20.87 22.07
N ASP A 212 -12.92 -20.32 21.70
CA ASP A 212 -12.77 -18.87 21.65
C ASP A 212 -13.52 -18.35 20.42
N VAL A 213 -14.34 -17.31 20.60
CA VAL A 213 -15.11 -16.71 19.52
C VAL A 213 -14.87 -15.21 19.62
N ALA A 214 -14.38 -14.62 18.52
CA ALA A 214 -14.12 -13.20 18.50
C ALA A 214 -15.36 -12.37 18.78
N ASP A 215 -15.15 -11.29 19.52
CA ASP A 215 -16.16 -10.29 19.78
C ASP A 215 -16.39 -9.45 18.51
N VAL A 216 -17.64 -9.03 18.31
CA VAL A 216 -18.03 -8.27 17.11
C VAL A 216 -18.16 -6.80 17.47
N ILE A 217 -17.64 -5.93 16.62
CA ILE A 217 -17.81 -4.49 16.73
C ILE A 217 -18.58 -3.93 15.54
N ASN A 218 -19.38 -2.90 15.83
CA ASN A 218 -19.89 -1.99 14.81
C ASN A 218 -19.23 -0.63 15.00
N PHE A 219 -18.94 0.06 13.91
CA PHE A 219 -18.30 1.37 13.98
C PHE A 219 -19.07 2.43 13.19
N ASN A 220 -18.78 3.69 13.47
CA ASN A 220 -19.31 4.83 12.73
C ASN A 220 -18.30 5.29 11.66
N PRO A 221 -18.60 5.12 10.36
CA PRO A 221 -17.69 5.55 9.29
C PRO A 221 -17.43 7.05 9.25
N ALA A 222 -18.32 7.87 9.84
CA ALA A 222 -18.21 9.32 9.78
C ALA A 222 -17.08 9.91 10.65
N VAL A 223 -16.51 9.13 11.56
CA VAL A 223 -15.53 9.59 12.58
C VAL A 223 -14.12 9.05 12.31
N MET A 224 -13.93 8.30 11.23
CA MET A 224 -12.59 7.89 10.82
C MET A 224 -11.81 9.13 10.38
N GLU A 225 -10.65 9.38 11.00
CA GLU A 225 -9.73 10.46 10.59
C GLU A 225 -9.55 10.40 9.06
N ASP A 226 -9.55 11.59 8.42
CA ASP A 226 -9.52 11.81 6.97
C ASP A 226 -8.76 10.71 6.22
N GLU A 227 -9.33 10.23 5.11
CA GLU A 227 -8.66 9.30 4.17
C GLU A 227 -7.15 9.58 4.16
N PRO A 228 -6.29 8.55 4.36
CA PRO A 228 -4.87 8.73 4.65
C PRO A 228 -4.31 9.83 3.76
N SER A 229 -3.76 10.90 4.37
CA SER A 229 -3.52 12.18 3.69
C SER A 229 -2.85 11.95 2.33
N ARG A 230 -3.65 12.00 1.26
CA ARG A 230 -3.17 11.68 -0.08
C ARG A 230 -2.19 12.77 -0.48
N THR A 231 -0.92 12.41 -0.62
CA THR A 231 0.10 13.36 -1.08
C THR A 231 0.06 13.41 -2.59
N TYR A 232 -0.30 14.57 -3.13
CA TYR A 232 -0.29 14.83 -4.57
C TYR A 232 0.94 15.64 -4.97
N THR A 233 1.54 15.26 -6.10
CA THR A 233 2.53 16.10 -6.77
C THR A 233 1.89 16.76 -7.99
N SER A 234 1.85 18.09 -8.02
CA SER A 234 1.36 18.83 -9.19
C SER A 234 2.37 18.77 -10.34
N LYS A 235 1.93 18.31 -11.51
CA LYS A 235 2.74 18.19 -12.72
C LYS A 235 2.15 19.04 -13.83
N LYS A 236 2.98 19.90 -14.45
CA LYS A 236 2.54 20.81 -15.51
C LYS A 236 2.57 20.12 -16.88
N ILE A 237 1.49 20.21 -17.63
CA ILE A 237 1.44 19.80 -19.04
C ILE A 237 1.89 21.00 -19.88
N SER A 238 2.93 20.80 -20.69
CA SER A 238 3.39 21.82 -21.63
C SER A 238 2.70 21.64 -22.97
N VAL A 239 2.22 22.74 -23.55
CA VAL A 239 1.62 22.75 -24.88
C VAL A 239 2.26 23.82 -25.76
N ASP A 240 2.28 23.59 -27.08
CA ASP A 240 2.80 24.54 -28.06
C ASP A 240 1.79 25.66 -28.39
N SER A 241 2.14 26.56 -29.32
CA SER A 241 1.25 27.65 -29.75
C SER A 241 -0.05 27.19 -30.42
N ALA A 242 -0.11 25.94 -30.89
CA ALA A 242 -1.31 25.30 -31.44
C ALA A 242 -2.08 24.49 -30.37
N GLY A 243 -1.65 24.54 -29.11
CA GLY A 243 -2.26 23.80 -28.00
C GLY A 243 -1.91 22.31 -28.00
N ARG A 244 -0.86 21.89 -28.70
CA ARG A 244 -0.42 20.49 -28.81
C ARG A 244 0.53 20.10 -27.70
N ILE A 245 0.43 18.89 -27.18
CA ILE A 245 1.31 18.42 -26.08
C ILE A 245 2.77 18.47 -26.54
N MET A 246 3.62 19.09 -25.71
CA MET A 246 5.06 19.17 -25.93
C MET A 246 5.80 18.25 -24.97
N LEU A 247 6.61 17.36 -25.55
CA LEU A 247 7.62 16.60 -24.81
C LEU A 247 8.90 17.43 -24.68
N ASN A 248 9.60 17.29 -23.55
CA ASN A 248 10.97 17.81 -23.44
C ASN A 248 11.92 17.00 -24.35
N THR A 249 13.16 17.47 -24.52
CA THR A 249 14.13 16.83 -25.44
C THR A 249 14.40 15.37 -25.10
N GLU A 250 14.45 15.02 -23.81
CA GLU A 250 14.69 13.67 -23.35
C GLU A 250 13.52 12.73 -23.68
N LEU A 251 12.30 13.11 -23.29
CA LEU A 251 11.08 12.35 -23.58
C LEU A 251 10.81 12.23 -25.07
N GLN A 252 11.09 13.28 -25.86
CA GLN A 252 10.98 13.20 -27.32
C GLN A 252 11.96 12.16 -27.88
N SER A 253 13.21 12.13 -27.42
CA SER A 253 14.19 11.13 -27.87
C SER A 253 13.79 9.71 -27.48
N ILE A 254 13.20 9.53 -26.30
CA ILE A 254 12.65 8.23 -25.86
C ILE A 254 11.47 7.84 -26.75
N TYR A 255 10.54 8.76 -27.00
CA TYR A 255 9.38 8.53 -27.87
C TYR A 255 9.79 8.08 -29.28
N ASP A 256 10.74 8.79 -29.91
CA ASP A 256 11.16 8.51 -31.28
C ASP A 256 11.77 7.11 -31.42
N LYS A 257 12.51 6.65 -30.39
CA LYS A 257 13.06 5.29 -30.36
C LYS A 257 12.01 4.25 -30.02
N TYR A 258 11.15 4.56 -29.04
CA TYR A 258 10.15 3.64 -28.54
C TYR A 258 9.04 3.37 -29.57
N SER A 259 8.58 4.40 -30.29
CA SER A 259 7.55 4.27 -31.33
C SER A 259 7.95 3.40 -32.53
N THR A 260 9.25 3.12 -32.67
CA THR A 260 9.76 2.21 -33.72
C THR A 260 10.12 0.83 -33.16
N SER A 261 10.72 0.77 -31.97
CA SER A 261 11.24 -0.48 -31.41
C SER A 261 10.29 -1.21 -30.47
N HIS A 262 9.39 -0.46 -29.81
CA HIS A 262 8.54 -0.92 -28.72
C HIS A 262 9.30 -1.62 -27.59
N ASP A 263 10.58 -1.26 -27.38
CA ASP A 263 11.41 -1.81 -26.31
C ASP A 263 11.12 -1.11 -24.97
N ASP A 264 10.44 -1.82 -24.07
CA ASP A 264 10.13 -1.36 -22.71
C ASP A 264 11.33 -0.84 -21.94
N GLN A 265 12.55 -1.33 -22.20
CA GLN A 265 13.75 -0.86 -21.50
C GLN A 265 14.01 0.64 -21.73
N LEU A 266 13.53 1.21 -22.84
CA LEU A 266 13.61 2.64 -23.10
C LEU A 266 12.75 3.48 -22.15
N LEU A 267 11.74 2.88 -21.53
CA LEU A 267 10.88 3.51 -20.53
C LEU A 267 11.40 3.33 -19.10
N SER A 268 12.49 2.57 -18.91
CA SER A 268 13.05 2.29 -17.59
C SER A 268 13.52 3.59 -16.92
N GLY A 269 13.08 3.80 -15.68
CA GLY A 269 13.41 4.99 -14.90
C GLY A 269 12.51 6.21 -15.14
N LEU A 270 11.58 6.16 -16.10
CA LEU A 270 10.57 7.20 -16.25
C LEU A 270 9.61 7.22 -15.05
N ASP A 271 9.12 8.40 -14.67
CA ASP A 271 8.04 8.55 -13.70
C ASP A 271 6.65 8.30 -14.35
N PRO A 272 5.59 8.06 -13.57
CA PRO A 272 4.26 7.82 -14.11
C PRO A 272 3.76 8.95 -15.02
N PHE A 273 3.96 10.20 -14.61
CA PHE A 273 3.59 11.37 -15.41
C PHE A 273 4.27 11.39 -16.79
N SER A 274 5.53 10.98 -16.89
CA SER A 274 6.28 10.91 -18.16
C SER A 274 5.67 9.87 -19.11
N VAL A 275 5.35 8.67 -18.62
CA VAL A 275 4.69 7.62 -19.43
C VAL A 275 3.29 8.08 -19.86
N PHE A 276 2.55 8.75 -18.97
CA PHE A 276 1.28 9.39 -19.28
C PHE A 276 1.40 10.41 -20.44
N LEU A 277 2.43 11.27 -20.43
CA LEU A 277 2.67 12.23 -21.52
C LEU A 277 2.99 11.53 -22.84
N LEU A 278 3.83 10.47 -22.83
CA LEU A 278 4.13 9.70 -24.05
C LEU A 278 2.87 9.09 -24.66
N TYR A 279 1.95 8.60 -23.83
CA TYR A 279 0.68 8.03 -24.27
C TYR A 279 -0.21 9.05 -24.99
N PHE A 280 -0.44 10.22 -24.38
CA PHE A 280 -1.25 11.26 -25.01
C PHE A 280 -0.55 11.93 -26.20
N TYR A 281 0.78 11.97 -26.21
CA TYR A 281 1.53 12.42 -27.38
C TYR A 281 1.35 11.46 -28.56
N ALA A 282 1.42 10.14 -28.33
CA ALA A 282 1.09 9.13 -29.35
C ALA A 282 -0.34 9.31 -29.88
N LYS A 283 -1.30 9.56 -28.98
CA LYS A 283 -2.69 9.87 -29.38
C LYS A 283 -2.79 11.07 -30.29
N GLU A 284 -2.07 12.14 -29.97
CA GLU A 284 -2.05 13.36 -30.76
C GLU A 284 -1.44 13.15 -32.16
N LYS A 285 -0.46 12.25 -32.28
CA LYS A 285 0.13 11.81 -33.55
C LYS A 285 -0.73 10.79 -34.30
N SER A 286 -1.85 10.35 -33.73
CA SER A 286 -2.65 9.24 -34.24
C SER A 286 -1.83 7.95 -34.39
N ASP A 287 -0.85 7.77 -33.50
CA ASP A 287 0.03 6.61 -33.39
C ASP A 287 -0.62 5.61 -32.43
N ASP A 288 -1.58 4.85 -32.94
CA ASP A 288 -2.34 3.87 -32.17
C ASP A 288 -1.48 2.65 -31.78
N GLU A 289 -0.45 2.33 -32.56
CA GLU A 289 0.46 1.22 -32.25
C GLU A 289 1.33 1.55 -31.02
N THR A 290 1.93 2.73 -30.97
CA THR A 290 2.68 3.15 -29.77
C THR A 290 1.78 3.23 -28.54
N GLN A 291 0.55 3.74 -28.67
CA GLN A 291 -0.43 3.74 -27.57
C GLN A 291 -0.74 2.32 -27.07
N TYR A 292 -0.92 1.37 -27.99
CA TYR A 292 -1.15 -0.03 -27.63
C TYR A 292 0.00 -0.57 -26.79
N TRP A 293 1.25 -0.39 -27.24
CA TRP A 293 2.42 -0.90 -26.54
C TRP A 293 2.71 -0.19 -25.21
N LEU A 294 2.20 1.03 -24.99
CA LEU A 294 2.31 1.71 -23.71
C LEU A 294 1.37 1.16 -22.62
N HIS A 295 0.41 0.28 -22.97
CA HIS A 295 -0.43 -0.39 -21.99
C HIS A 295 0.31 -1.50 -21.24
N ASN A 296 -0.18 -1.84 -20.04
CA ASN A 296 0.35 -2.92 -19.23
C ASN A 296 -0.23 -4.27 -19.69
N PHE A 297 0.64 -5.24 -19.95
CA PHE A 297 0.28 -6.61 -20.36
C PHE A 297 0.63 -7.65 -19.30
N SER A 298 0.83 -7.23 -18.04
CA SER A 298 1.10 -8.15 -16.92
C SER A 298 0.00 -9.20 -16.77
N MET A 299 0.36 -10.45 -16.47
CA MET A 299 -0.55 -11.61 -16.41
C MET A 299 -1.75 -11.44 -15.46
N GLU A 300 -1.66 -10.54 -14.48
CA GLU A 300 -2.74 -10.28 -13.51
C GLU A 300 -3.93 -9.52 -14.12
N ILE A 301 -3.70 -8.73 -15.18
CA ILE A 301 -4.74 -7.94 -15.85
C ILE A 301 -4.72 -8.32 -17.34
N PRO A 302 -5.66 -9.15 -17.82
CA PRO A 302 -5.72 -9.49 -19.23
C PRO A 302 -5.94 -8.21 -20.05
N PRO A 303 -5.26 -8.05 -21.20
CA PRO A 303 -5.46 -6.89 -22.04
C PRO A 303 -6.87 -6.90 -22.64
N ASP A 304 -7.52 -5.74 -22.68
CA ASP A 304 -8.82 -5.59 -23.35
C ASP A 304 -8.72 -5.94 -24.84
N PHE A 305 -7.54 -5.74 -25.44
CA PHE A 305 -7.26 -6.06 -26.84
C PHE A 305 -6.06 -6.98 -26.96
N SER A 306 -6.30 -8.17 -27.52
CA SER A 306 -5.27 -9.20 -27.70
C SER A 306 -4.24 -8.86 -28.79
N THR A 307 -4.51 -7.88 -29.67
CA THR A 307 -3.59 -7.47 -30.75
C THR A 307 -3.71 -5.97 -31.07
N VAL A 308 -2.66 -5.42 -31.68
CA VAL A 308 -2.60 -4.03 -32.18
C VAL A 308 -3.72 -3.75 -33.18
N GLU A 309 -4.01 -4.69 -34.08
CA GLU A 309 -5.03 -4.50 -35.14
C GLU A 309 -6.42 -4.36 -34.55
N LYS A 310 -6.75 -5.14 -33.51
CA LYS A 310 -8.03 -5.02 -32.81
C LYS A 310 -8.15 -3.68 -32.09
N PHE A 311 -7.11 -3.28 -31.37
CA PHE A 311 -7.07 -1.98 -30.71
C PHE A 311 -7.25 -0.83 -31.71
N THR A 312 -6.52 -0.88 -32.83
CA THR A 312 -6.56 0.14 -33.89
C THR A 312 -7.90 0.15 -34.64
N ALA A 313 -8.55 -1.00 -34.80
CA ALA A 313 -9.88 -1.07 -35.40
C ALA A 313 -10.93 -0.45 -34.46
N GLU A 314 -10.81 -0.72 -33.16
CA GLU A 314 -11.72 -0.18 -32.14
C GLU A 314 -11.53 1.33 -31.96
N SER A 315 -10.28 1.82 -31.91
CA SER A 315 -9.94 3.25 -31.77
C SER A 315 -10.55 4.12 -32.87
N LYS A 316 -10.85 3.54 -34.03
CA LYS A 316 -11.44 4.18 -35.21
C LYS A 316 -12.98 4.19 -35.22
N LYS A 317 -13.65 3.59 -34.24
CA LYS A 317 -15.12 3.67 -34.15
C LYS A 317 -15.55 5.12 -33.84
N PRO A 318 -16.57 5.68 -34.52
CA PRO A 318 -16.94 7.10 -34.38
C PRO A 318 -17.14 7.57 -32.94
N ILE A 319 -17.85 6.77 -32.12
CA ILE A 319 -18.10 7.09 -30.70
C ILE A 319 -16.80 7.17 -29.91
N LEU A 320 -15.84 6.29 -30.18
CA LEU A 320 -14.54 6.28 -29.50
C LEU A 320 -13.62 7.39 -30.01
N ILE A 321 -13.70 7.76 -31.29
CA ILE A 321 -13.01 8.93 -31.82
C ILE A 321 -13.49 10.20 -31.09
N GLU A 322 -14.79 10.39 -30.93
CA GLU A 322 -15.36 11.55 -30.23
C GLU A 322 -14.93 11.58 -28.77
N ASN A 323 -15.11 10.47 -28.04
CA ASN A 323 -14.72 10.37 -26.63
C ASN A 323 -13.22 10.59 -26.43
N SER A 324 -12.39 9.99 -27.29
CA SER A 324 -10.94 10.13 -27.19
C SER A 324 -10.46 11.53 -27.57
N SER A 325 -11.12 12.20 -28.53
CA SER A 325 -10.84 13.60 -28.86
C SER A 325 -11.23 14.54 -27.73
N LYS A 326 -12.37 14.29 -27.08
CA LYS A 326 -12.82 15.03 -25.89
C LYS A 326 -11.81 14.87 -24.75
N LEU A 327 -11.38 13.64 -24.47
CA LEU A 327 -10.41 13.36 -23.43
C LEU A 327 -9.04 14.01 -23.71
N LEU A 328 -8.51 13.88 -24.93
CA LEU A 328 -7.26 14.55 -25.33
C LEU A 328 -7.38 16.07 -25.19
N LYS A 329 -8.55 16.64 -25.49
CA LYS A 329 -8.82 18.06 -25.22
C LYS A 329 -8.77 18.37 -23.72
N THR A 330 -9.43 17.59 -22.87
CA THR A 330 -9.39 17.76 -21.41
C THR A 330 -7.96 17.74 -20.88
N VAL A 331 -7.10 16.83 -21.36
CA VAL A 331 -5.69 16.74 -20.94
C VAL A 331 -4.91 17.99 -21.32
N ARG A 332 -5.10 18.51 -22.54
CA ARG A 332 -4.45 19.75 -23.00
C ARG A 332 -4.91 20.96 -22.20
N ASP A 333 -6.20 21.06 -21.94
CA ASP A 333 -6.83 22.21 -21.29
C ASP A 333 -6.59 22.22 -19.77
N ALA A 334 -6.26 21.08 -19.16
CA ALA A 334 -6.00 20.98 -17.71
C ALA A 334 -4.83 21.88 -17.26
N GLY A 335 -3.78 22.00 -18.10
CA GLY A 335 -2.56 22.76 -17.81
C GLY A 335 -1.69 22.18 -16.69
N THR A 336 -2.28 21.72 -15.60
CA THR A 336 -1.63 21.00 -14.49
C THR A 336 -2.49 19.81 -14.09
N VAL A 337 -1.84 18.69 -13.78
CA VAL A 337 -2.46 17.47 -13.26
C VAL A 337 -1.89 17.12 -11.90
N LYS A 338 -2.59 16.30 -11.12
CA LYS A 338 -2.11 15.80 -9.83
C LYS A 338 -1.68 14.34 -9.97
N GLU A 339 -0.43 14.07 -9.66
CA GLU A 339 0.10 12.70 -9.55
C GLU A 339 -0.03 12.22 -8.11
N GLU A 340 -0.70 11.08 -7.93
CA GLU A 340 -0.84 10.36 -6.67
C GLU A 340 -0.12 9.02 -6.79
N ILE A 341 0.88 8.78 -5.94
CA ILE A 341 1.55 7.48 -5.85
C ILE A 341 0.86 6.70 -4.73
N LEU A 342 0.07 5.69 -5.10
CA LEU A 342 -0.68 4.87 -4.14
C LEU A 342 0.25 3.89 -3.42
N ASN A 343 1.20 3.31 -4.16
CA ASN A 343 2.27 2.45 -3.64
C ASN A 343 3.43 2.39 -4.65
N ASP A 344 4.42 1.53 -4.40
CA ASP A 344 5.61 1.38 -5.25
C ASP A 344 5.32 0.84 -6.67
N GLY A 345 4.14 0.25 -6.89
CA GLY A 345 3.72 -0.36 -8.14
C GLY A 345 2.52 0.28 -8.83
N THR A 346 1.81 1.23 -8.18
CA THR A 346 0.59 1.87 -8.71
C THR A 346 0.63 3.38 -8.52
N ALA A 347 0.23 4.10 -9.57
CA ALA A 347 0.06 5.54 -9.55
C ALA A 347 -1.23 5.96 -10.26
N THR A 348 -1.73 7.14 -9.93
CA THR A 348 -2.91 7.75 -10.55
C THR A 348 -2.59 9.18 -10.95
N ILE A 349 -2.88 9.54 -12.20
CA ILE A 349 -2.81 10.92 -12.70
C ILE A 349 -4.22 11.48 -12.77
N HIS A 350 -4.55 12.41 -11.88
CA HIS A 350 -5.83 13.10 -11.83
C HIS A 350 -5.78 14.32 -12.76
N ILE A 351 -6.62 14.29 -13.80
CA ILE A 351 -6.67 15.34 -14.83
C ILE A 351 -7.63 16.46 -14.40
N SER A 352 -8.74 16.11 -13.74
CA SER A 352 -9.75 17.06 -13.27
C SER A 352 -10.27 16.63 -11.89
N GLU A 353 -10.26 17.56 -10.93
CA GLU A 353 -10.86 17.32 -9.61
C GLU A 353 -12.40 17.28 -9.67
N THR A 354 -13.00 18.00 -10.62
CA THR A 354 -14.47 18.14 -10.69
C THR A 354 -15.11 16.98 -11.43
N ASP A 355 -14.46 16.49 -12.47
CA ASP A 355 -15.05 15.51 -13.39
C ASP A 355 -14.62 14.07 -13.06
N GLY A 356 -13.79 13.89 -12.03
CA GLY A 356 -13.28 12.59 -11.61
C GLY A 356 -12.23 11.97 -12.54
N HIS A 357 -12.04 12.51 -13.76
CA HIS A 357 -11.14 11.94 -14.76
C HIS A 357 -9.73 11.69 -14.21
N ALA A 358 -9.44 10.42 -14.02
CA ALA A 358 -8.13 9.94 -13.60
C ALA A 358 -7.57 8.93 -14.61
N PHE A 359 -6.24 8.76 -14.58
CA PHE A 359 -5.51 7.77 -15.36
C PHE A 359 -4.67 6.91 -14.43
N ARG A 360 -5.00 5.62 -14.34
CA ARG A 360 -4.21 4.67 -13.55
C ARG A 360 -3.03 4.13 -14.35
N LEU A 361 -1.86 4.09 -13.70
CA LEU A 361 -0.64 3.45 -14.16
C LEU A 361 -0.22 2.36 -13.18
N SER A 362 0.39 1.32 -13.72
CA SER A 362 0.95 0.22 -12.94
C SER A 362 2.31 -0.19 -13.51
N LYS A 363 3.18 -0.71 -12.66
CA LYS A 363 4.42 -1.33 -13.12
C LYS A 363 4.14 -2.71 -13.73
N ASN A 364 4.86 -3.05 -14.80
CA ASN A 364 4.91 -4.42 -15.30
C ASN A 364 5.83 -5.30 -14.42
N ASP A 365 5.98 -6.57 -14.81
CA ASP A 365 6.85 -7.56 -14.15
C ASP A 365 8.34 -7.15 -14.08
N LYS A 366 8.77 -6.22 -14.94
CA LYS A 366 10.12 -5.64 -14.96
C LYS A 366 10.24 -4.34 -14.14
N GLY A 367 9.18 -3.93 -13.45
CA GLY A 367 9.16 -2.70 -12.65
C GLY A 367 9.03 -1.40 -13.47
N ILE A 368 8.60 -1.49 -14.73
CA ILE A 368 8.49 -0.36 -15.66
C ILE A 368 7.04 0.13 -15.71
N TRP A 369 6.81 1.43 -15.56
CA TRP A 369 5.47 2.02 -15.58
C TRP A 369 4.80 1.87 -16.94
N LYS A 370 3.51 1.51 -16.91
CA LYS A 370 2.64 1.32 -18.07
C LYS A 370 1.23 1.84 -17.78
N ILE A 371 0.49 2.16 -18.84
CA ILE A 371 -0.92 2.59 -18.74
C ILE A 371 -1.80 1.36 -18.45
N SER A 372 -2.67 1.44 -17.44
CA SER A 372 -3.64 0.37 -17.19
C SER A 372 -4.75 0.39 -18.25
N TRP A 373 -5.28 -0.77 -18.67
CA TRP A 373 -6.35 -0.83 -19.69
C TRP A 373 -7.64 -0.11 -19.28
N LEU A 374 -8.00 -0.21 -18.00
CA LEU A 374 -9.12 0.51 -17.38
C LEU A 374 -8.65 1.84 -16.80
N ALA A 375 -7.91 2.63 -17.59
CA ALA A 375 -7.26 3.84 -17.08
C ALA A 375 -8.25 4.91 -16.62
N VAL A 376 -9.40 5.05 -17.29
CA VAL A 376 -10.37 6.12 -17.03
C VAL A 376 -11.36 5.70 -15.96
N GLN A 377 -11.29 6.34 -14.79
CA GLN A 377 -12.36 6.36 -13.79
C GLN A 377 -12.84 7.79 -13.59
#